data_AF-A0A9P0BCS6-F1
#
_entry.id   AF-A0A9P0BCS6-F1
#
_cell.length_a   1.000
_cell.length_b   1.000
_cell.length_c   1.000
_cell.angle_alpha   90.00
_cell.angle_beta   90.00
_cell.angle_gamma   90.00
#
_symmetry.space_group_name_H-M   'P 1'
#
loop_
_entity.id
_entity.type
_entity.pdbx_description
1 polymer ?
#
loop_
_entity_poly.entity_id
_entity_poly.type
_entity_poly.pdbx_seq_one_letter_code
_entity_poly.pdbx_strand_id
1 'polypeptide(L)'
;MLSFLISLLMVILELSLSEGRVDYCQHNCTDFKSGIKVGNYLCNNRCRPDFNCHMEKMDVDKRQMMVDIMNNFRNEEAGIHNLSDIDVVRYDMELEYMAQCINNQIDNRDQVNCLQLNKSKFPFTVSKQKNISKYDENEFFKKADLEERIRFLCNKSKEPICVYIKPSNNKIGCSFNTRVFNPGYMVEYTFLCAFPDKRNTTQWNNGPPASKCPPRAPQPNNNYPNLCGEILPVPRKLSGAAIWVGPSDEEYLAYKDVPDDLYVENEEPEHNFNNSNTTTQNTTSASASLCLKHCLFLGAMLLIMYLPPKNLFRYFTLG
;
A
#
# COMPACT_ATOMS: atom_id res chain seq x y z
N MET A 1 40.44 -14.89 2.36
CA MET A 1 39.90 -13.93 3.36
C MET A 1 39.04 -12.84 2.72
N LEU A 2 39.50 -12.14 1.67
CA LEU A 2 38.71 -11.06 1.04
C LEU A 2 37.36 -11.53 0.45
N SER A 3 37.30 -12.69 -0.22
CA SER A 3 36.03 -13.21 -0.76
C SER A 3 35.01 -13.58 0.33
N PHE A 4 35.48 -14.06 1.48
CA PHE A 4 34.64 -14.37 2.63
C PHE A 4 34.06 -13.10 3.26
N LEU A 5 34.88 -12.04 3.37
CA LEU A 5 34.44 -10.72 3.84
C LEU A 5 33.39 -10.10 2.90
N ILE A 6 33.58 -10.17 1.59
CA ILE A 6 32.61 -9.65 0.61
C ILE A 6 31.28 -10.43 0.71
N SER A 7 31.35 -11.76 0.80
CA SER A 7 30.15 -12.60 0.91
C SER A 7 29.39 -12.34 2.21
N LEU A 8 30.09 -12.21 3.34
CA LEU A 8 29.50 -11.87 4.63
C LEU A 8 28.86 -10.48 4.60
N LEU A 9 29.50 -9.49 3.95
CA LEU A 9 28.97 -8.14 3.82
C LEU A 9 27.69 -8.11 2.97
N MET A 10 27.62 -8.92 1.91
CA MET A 10 26.43 -9.06 1.06
C MET A 10 25.28 -9.71 1.84
N VAL A 11 25.54 -10.75 2.65
CA VAL A 11 24.51 -11.36 3.51
C VAL A 11 24.05 -10.40 4.60
N ILE A 12 24.96 -9.63 5.21
CA ILE A 12 24.58 -8.60 6.18
C ILE A 12 23.75 -7.51 5.51
N LEU A 13 24.09 -7.08 4.29
CA LEU A 13 23.26 -6.14 3.53
C LEU A 13 21.88 -6.72 3.26
N GLU A 14 21.77 -7.97 2.78
CA GLU A 14 20.49 -8.63 2.51
C GLU A 14 19.63 -8.79 3.77
N LEU A 15 20.24 -9.14 4.91
CA LEU A 15 19.55 -9.24 6.20
C LEU A 15 19.14 -7.86 6.73
N SER A 16 19.92 -6.81 6.45
CA SER A 16 19.57 -5.42 6.77
C SER A 16 18.46 -4.87 5.87
N LEU A 17 18.35 -5.42 4.64
CA LEU A 17 17.35 -5.10 3.62
C LEU A 17 16.06 -5.91 3.74
N SER A 18 16.02 -6.91 4.62
CA SER A 18 14.78 -7.42 5.19
C SER A 18 14.19 -6.32 6.09
N GLU A 19 13.68 -5.26 5.47
CA GLU A 19 12.80 -4.31 6.17
C GLU A 19 11.72 -5.15 6.84
N GLY A 20 11.81 -5.23 8.18
CA GLY A 20 10.91 -6.03 8.99
C GLY A 20 9.48 -5.67 8.62
N ARG A 21 8.67 -6.69 8.33
CA ARG A 21 7.22 -6.50 8.16
C ARG A 21 6.72 -5.64 9.31
N VAL A 22 6.07 -4.54 8.97
CA VAL A 22 5.51 -3.64 9.96
C VAL A 22 4.41 -4.39 10.70
N ASP A 23 4.56 -4.53 12.01
CA ASP A 23 3.49 -5.04 12.86
C ASP A 23 2.53 -3.90 13.21
N TYR A 24 1.55 -3.65 12.32
CA TYR A 24 0.53 -2.62 12.52
C TYR A 24 -0.28 -2.82 13.81
N CYS A 25 -0.30 -4.02 14.41
CA CYS A 25 -0.95 -4.26 15.69
C CYS A 25 -0.27 -3.59 16.88
N GLN A 26 1.00 -3.23 16.76
CA GLN A 26 1.71 -2.49 17.79
C GLN A 26 1.46 -0.98 17.71
N HIS A 27 0.81 -0.51 16.64
CA HIS A 27 0.52 0.89 16.41
C HIS A 27 -0.90 1.22 16.88
N ASN A 28 -1.00 1.87 18.03
CA ASN A 28 -2.24 2.47 18.50
C ASN A 28 -2.30 3.94 18.12
N CYS A 29 -3.52 4.44 17.98
CA CYS A 29 -3.81 5.71 17.34
C CYS A 29 -5.07 6.27 17.95
N THR A 30 -5.14 7.59 18.02
CA THR A 30 -6.29 8.28 18.57
C THR A 30 -7.31 8.47 17.46
N ASP A 31 -8.48 7.84 17.57
CA ASP A 31 -9.61 8.09 16.68
C ASP A 31 -9.93 9.58 16.72
N PHE A 32 -9.99 10.18 15.53
CA PHE A 32 -10.14 11.61 15.36
C PHE A 32 -11.50 12.13 15.78
N LYS A 33 -12.55 11.29 15.74
CA LYS A 33 -13.90 11.69 16.16
C LYS A 33 -14.06 11.57 17.67
N SER A 34 -13.60 10.47 18.25
CA SER A 34 -13.85 10.15 19.67
C SER A 34 -12.72 10.56 20.62
N GLY A 35 -11.49 10.78 20.12
CA GLY A 35 -10.33 10.99 20.98
C GLY A 35 -9.86 9.72 21.71
N ILE A 36 -10.45 8.56 21.43
CA ILE A 36 -10.15 7.28 22.08
C ILE A 36 -9.01 6.59 21.33
N LYS A 37 -8.13 5.89 22.06
CA LYS A 37 -7.13 5.02 21.43
C LYS A 37 -7.81 3.79 20.83
N VAL A 38 -7.69 3.64 19.52
CA VAL A 38 -8.13 2.48 18.75
C VAL A 38 -6.91 1.76 18.17
N GLY A 39 -7.06 0.48 17.86
CA GLY A 39 -6.03 -0.27 17.15
C GLY A 39 -5.92 0.19 15.69
N ASN A 40 -4.75 0.01 15.08
CA ASN A 40 -4.58 0.28 13.65
C ASN A 40 -5.54 -0.58 12.82
N TYR A 41 -6.23 0.04 11.85
CA TYR A 41 -7.16 -0.66 10.97
C TYR A 41 -6.52 -1.85 10.25
N LEU A 42 -5.21 -1.78 9.97
CA LEU A 42 -4.45 -2.81 9.26
C LEU A 42 -4.07 -4.00 10.15
N CYS A 43 -4.21 -3.89 11.47
CA CYS A 43 -3.95 -4.99 12.39
C CYS A 43 -5.03 -6.07 12.30
N ASN A 44 -6.30 -5.65 12.39
CA ASN A 44 -7.43 -6.57 12.51
C ASN A 44 -7.87 -7.10 11.14
N ASN A 45 -7.63 -6.33 10.09
CA ASN A 45 -7.97 -6.73 8.74
C ASN A 45 -6.76 -7.40 8.10
N ARG A 46 -6.86 -8.70 7.79
CA ARG A 46 -5.83 -9.45 7.05
C ARG A 46 -5.64 -8.98 5.60
N CYS A 47 -6.16 -7.79 5.26
CA CYS A 47 -6.22 -7.18 3.94
C CYS A 47 -6.68 -8.15 2.86
N ARG A 48 -7.47 -9.16 3.23
CA ARG A 48 -8.03 -10.11 2.27
C ARG A 48 -9.16 -9.42 1.52
N PRO A 49 -9.24 -9.60 0.20
CA PRO A 49 -10.38 -9.12 -0.56
C PRO A 49 -11.62 -9.89 -0.11
N ASP A 50 -12.76 -9.21 -0.12
CA ASP A 50 -14.06 -9.87 -0.13
C ASP A 50 -14.18 -10.80 -1.37
N PHE A 51 -15.01 -11.84 -1.30
CA PHE A 51 -15.13 -12.88 -2.32
C PHE A 51 -15.45 -12.31 -3.72
N ASN A 52 -16.24 -11.23 -3.76
CA ASN A 52 -16.64 -10.56 -5.02
C ASN A 52 -15.67 -9.46 -5.46
N CYS A 53 -14.51 -9.32 -4.81
CA CYS A 53 -13.57 -8.22 -5.02
C CYS A 53 -12.27 -8.73 -5.64
N HIS A 54 -12.01 -8.32 -6.87
CA HIS A 54 -10.78 -8.61 -7.59
C HIS A 54 -9.78 -7.48 -7.40
N MET A 55 -8.58 -7.84 -6.98
CA MET A 55 -7.48 -6.90 -6.91
C MET A 55 -6.73 -6.88 -8.22
N GLU A 56 -6.64 -5.71 -8.82
CA GLU A 56 -5.73 -5.53 -9.93
C GLU A 56 -4.33 -5.22 -9.42
N LYS A 57 -3.35 -5.89 -10.00
CA LYS A 57 -1.95 -5.65 -9.68
C LYS A 57 -1.55 -4.24 -10.14
N MET A 58 -1.04 -3.44 -9.20
CA MET A 58 -0.30 -2.22 -9.49
C MET A 58 1.11 -2.59 -9.95
N ASP A 59 1.32 -2.72 -11.25
CA ASP A 59 2.65 -2.91 -11.84
C ASP A 59 3.42 -1.58 -11.93
N VAL A 60 4.66 -1.65 -12.43
CA VAL A 60 5.57 -0.51 -12.56
C VAL A 60 4.97 0.58 -13.44
N ASP A 61 4.31 0.19 -14.53
CA ASP A 61 3.78 1.13 -15.51
C ASP A 61 2.57 1.88 -14.93
N LYS A 62 1.67 1.18 -14.24
CA LYS A 62 0.55 1.80 -13.51
C LYS A 62 1.03 2.73 -12.40
N ARG A 63 2.04 2.32 -11.62
CA ARG A 63 2.63 3.17 -10.58
C ARG A 63 3.24 4.44 -11.17
N GLN A 64 4.01 4.30 -12.25
CA GLN A 64 4.62 5.43 -12.94
C GLN A 64 3.55 6.36 -13.49
N MET A 65 2.52 5.81 -14.14
CA MET A 65 1.38 6.58 -14.63
C MET A 65 0.71 7.40 -13.53
N MET A 66 0.52 6.83 -12.33
CA MET A 66 -0.05 7.57 -11.19
C MET A 66 0.83 8.72 -10.70
N VAL A 67 2.16 8.50 -10.67
CA VAL A 67 3.12 9.56 -10.34
C VAL A 67 3.08 10.67 -11.38
N ASP A 68 3.06 10.31 -12.66
CA ASP A 68 3.09 11.26 -13.77
C ASP A 68 1.83 12.11 -13.79
N ILE A 69 0.66 11.50 -13.65
CA ILE A 69 -0.63 12.21 -13.60
C ILE A 69 -0.66 13.20 -12.44
N MET A 70 -0.24 12.75 -11.25
CA MET A 70 -0.23 13.60 -10.05
C MET A 70 0.74 14.78 -10.21
N ASN A 71 1.93 14.54 -10.75
CA ASN A 71 2.92 15.60 -10.95
C ASN A 71 2.56 16.55 -12.08
N ASN A 72 1.94 16.07 -13.17
CA ASN A 72 1.39 16.91 -14.23
C ASN A 72 0.36 17.89 -13.65
N PHE A 73 -0.62 17.37 -12.91
CA PHE A 73 -1.65 18.18 -12.25
C PHE A 73 -1.03 19.21 -11.29
N ARG A 74 -0.15 18.76 -10.37
CA ARG A 74 0.51 19.67 -9.42
C ARG A 74 1.35 20.74 -10.11
N ASN A 75 2.02 20.40 -11.21
CA ASN A 75 2.85 21.34 -11.97
C ASN A 75 1.99 22.42 -12.65
N GLU A 76 0.86 22.03 -13.21
CA GLU A 76 -0.12 22.96 -13.79
C GLU A 76 -0.68 23.90 -12.71
N GLU A 77 -1.21 23.34 -11.63
CA GLU A 77 -1.79 24.10 -10.51
C GLU A 77 -0.76 25.04 -9.84
N ALA A 78 0.48 24.57 -9.65
CA ALA A 78 1.55 25.40 -9.11
C ALA A 78 1.88 26.59 -10.01
N GLY A 79 1.79 26.43 -11.33
CA GLY A 79 1.95 27.49 -12.31
C GLY A 79 0.79 28.49 -12.27
N ILE A 80 -0.46 28.00 -12.31
CA ILE A 80 -1.67 28.84 -12.31
C ILE A 80 -1.77 29.66 -11.02
N HIS A 81 -1.49 29.03 -9.87
CA HIS A 81 -1.68 29.63 -8.55
C HIS A 81 -0.40 30.26 -7.98
N ASN A 82 0.71 30.27 -8.70
CA ASN A 82 2.00 30.76 -8.23
C ASN A 82 2.39 30.13 -6.88
N LEU A 83 2.47 28.80 -6.85
CA LEU A 83 2.86 28.04 -5.66
C LEU A 83 4.37 27.76 -5.70
N SER A 84 5.08 28.28 -4.71
CA SER A 84 6.55 28.34 -4.74
C SER A 84 7.28 27.16 -4.12
N ASP A 85 6.59 26.27 -3.40
CA ASP A 85 7.18 25.23 -2.55
C ASP A 85 6.54 23.84 -2.71
N ILE A 86 5.98 23.56 -3.88
CA ILE A 86 5.31 22.29 -4.16
C ILE A 86 6.33 21.23 -4.55
N ASP A 87 6.50 20.21 -3.73
CA ASP A 87 7.36 19.05 -4.06
C ASP A 87 6.75 18.18 -5.18
N VAL A 88 7.62 17.53 -5.96
CA VAL A 88 7.25 16.36 -6.75
C VAL A 88 6.77 15.21 -5.86
N VAL A 89 5.73 14.53 -6.31
CA VAL A 89 5.18 13.33 -5.69
C VAL A 89 5.98 12.11 -6.10
N ARG A 90 6.20 11.21 -5.14
CA ARG A 90 6.90 9.94 -5.32
C ARG A 90 6.00 8.78 -4.93
N TYR A 91 6.20 7.62 -5.54
CA TYR A 91 5.43 6.44 -5.18
C TYR A 91 5.95 5.81 -3.89
N ASP A 92 5.05 5.43 -2.98
CA ASP A 92 5.36 4.80 -1.69
C ASP A 92 4.57 3.49 -1.54
N MET A 93 5.31 2.39 -1.39
CA MET A 93 4.73 1.04 -1.34
C MET A 93 3.97 0.76 -0.06
N GLU A 94 4.30 1.45 1.05
CA GLU A 94 3.55 1.31 2.30
C GLU A 94 2.15 1.92 2.10
N LEU A 95 2.07 3.09 1.45
CA LEU A 95 0.80 3.71 1.09
C LEU A 95 -0.03 2.87 0.11
N GLU A 96 0.60 2.21 -0.87
CA GLU A 96 -0.08 1.27 -1.79
C GLU A 96 -0.71 0.11 -1.00
N TYR A 97 0.06 -0.51 -0.11
CA TYR A 97 -0.44 -1.59 0.74
C TYR A 97 -1.65 -1.14 1.57
N MET A 98 -1.56 0.03 2.20
CA MET A 98 -2.66 0.58 2.98
C MET A 98 -3.89 0.87 2.15
N ALA A 99 -3.70 1.50 0.99
CA ALA A 99 -4.78 1.77 0.05
C ALA A 99 -5.48 0.47 -0.33
N GLN A 100 -4.69 -0.57 -0.67
CA GLN A 100 -5.18 -1.89 -1.03
C GLN A 100 -6.00 -2.53 0.08
N CYS A 101 -5.50 -2.52 1.31
CA CYS A 101 -6.21 -3.06 2.47
C CYS A 101 -7.58 -2.42 2.68
N ILE A 102 -7.68 -1.10 2.52
CA ILE A 102 -8.95 -0.37 2.64
C ILE A 102 -9.86 -0.69 1.45
N ASN A 103 -9.28 -0.76 0.24
CA ASN A 103 -10.04 -1.05 -0.96
C ASN A 103 -10.65 -2.47 -0.92
N ASN A 104 -9.98 -3.40 -0.25
CA ASN A 104 -10.44 -4.78 -0.06
C ASN A 104 -11.63 -4.93 0.89
N GLN A 105 -11.90 -3.93 1.74
CA GLN A 105 -12.89 -3.99 2.81
C GLN A 105 -14.08 -3.06 2.53
N ILE A 106 -14.74 -3.24 1.38
CA ILE A 106 -15.77 -2.33 0.84
C ILE A 106 -16.86 -1.97 1.84
N ASP A 107 -17.35 -2.95 2.59
CA ASP A 107 -18.50 -2.78 3.46
C ASP A 107 -18.13 -2.14 4.82
N ASN A 108 -16.83 -2.09 5.16
CA ASN A 108 -16.32 -1.53 6.42
C ASN A 108 -15.49 -0.24 6.24
N ARG A 109 -15.56 0.40 5.06
CA ARG A 109 -14.71 1.56 4.76
C ARG A 109 -15.00 2.78 5.61
N ASP A 110 -16.26 2.97 6.02
CA ASP A 110 -16.64 4.12 6.83
C ASP A 110 -16.18 3.98 8.29
N GLN A 111 -15.70 2.79 8.67
CA GLN A 111 -15.18 2.46 10.00
C GLN A 111 -13.65 2.57 10.09
N VAL A 112 -13.00 3.19 9.09
CA VAL A 112 -11.56 3.41 9.10
C VAL A 112 -11.22 4.52 10.10
N ASN A 113 -11.20 4.14 11.38
CA ASN A 113 -11.04 5.06 12.52
C ASN A 113 -9.57 5.39 12.78
N CYS A 114 -8.66 4.54 12.33
CA CYS A 114 -7.24 4.77 12.48
C CYS A 114 -6.40 4.19 11.34
N LEU A 115 -5.49 5.03 10.91
CA LEU A 115 -4.51 4.75 9.88
C LEU A 115 -3.20 5.47 10.21
N GLN A 116 -2.18 4.72 10.61
CA GLN A 116 -0.85 5.27 10.95
C GLN A 116 0.25 4.41 10.33
N LEU A 117 1.20 5.09 9.66
CA LEU A 117 2.38 4.50 9.03
C LEU A 117 3.45 4.16 10.07
N ASN A 118 4.31 3.18 9.77
CA ASN A 118 5.41 2.80 10.66
C ASN A 118 6.39 3.96 10.88
N LYS A 119 6.86 4.53 9.77
CA LYS A 119 7.90 5.57 9.76
C LYS A 119 7.33 6.97 9.92
N SER A 120 6.01 7.10 10.09
CA SER A 120 5.30 8.37 10.03
C SER A 120 4.18 8.38 11.07
N LYS A 121 4.28 9.27 12.08
CA LYS A 121 3.19 9.57 13.02
C LYS A 121 1.97 10.23 12.35
N PHE A 122 1.99 10.38 11.04
CA PHE A 122 1.00 11.17 10.33
C PHE A 122 -0.21 10.29 10.00
N PRO A 123 -1.43 10.82 10.19
CA PRO A 123 -2.59 10.28 9.50
C PRO A 123 -2.35 10.32 7.99
N PHE A 124 -3.17 9.61 7.22
CA PHE A 124 -3.20 9.79 5.77
C PHE A 124 -4.61 10.12 5.31
N THR A 125 -4.70 10.83 4.20
CA THR A 125 -5.98 11.08 3.52
C THR A 125 -6.13 10.05 2.43
N VAL A 126 -7.32 9.49 2.33
CA VAL A 126 -7.72 8.64 1.22
C VAL A 126 -8.59 9.46 0.30
N SER A 127 -8.26 9.51 -0.99
CA SER A 127 -9.24 9.92 -1.98
C SER A 127 -9.89 8.66 -2.56
N LYS A 128 -11.22 8.63 -2.53
CA LYS A 128 -12.03 7.49 -2.98
C LYS A 128 -12.83 7.88 -4.20
N GLN A 129 -12.75 7.06 -5.23
CA GLN A 129 -13.59 7.20 -6.41
C GLN A 129 -14.22 5.87 -6.79
N LYS A 130 -15.53 5.92 -7.03
CA LYS A 130 -16.38 4.77 -7.34
C LYS A 130 -17.07 5.04 -8.66
N ASN A 131 -16.82 4.20 -9.65
CA ASN A 131 -17.52 4.21 -10.93
C ASN A 131 -18.25 2.89 -11.10
N ILE A 132 -19.53 2.94 -11.44
CA ILE A 132 -20.37 1.79 -11.75
C ILE A 132 -20.67 1.86 -13.24
N SER A 133 -20.22 0.87 -14.00
CA SER A 133 -20.56 0.75 -15.42
C SER A 133 -21.48 -0.45 -15.65
N LYS A 134 -22.52 -0.26 -16.46
CA LYS A 134 -23.20 -1.37 -17.14
C LYS A 134 -22.36 -1.73 -18.36
N TYR A 135 -21.84 -2.96 -18.37
CA TYR A 135 -21.12 -3.66 -19.44
C TYR A 135 -20.80 -2.85 -20.72
N ASP A 136 -19.58 -2.27 -20.76
CA ASP A 136 -18.72 -2.24 -21.96
C ASP A 136 -17.25 -2.19 -21.49
N GLU A 137 -16.68 -3.38 -21.26
CA GLU A 137 -15.31 -3.57 -20.75
C GLU A 137 -14.23 -3.05 -21.72
N ASN A 138 -14.54 -2.93 -23.02
CA ASN A 138 -13.55 -2.62 -24.05
C ASN A 138 -13.33 -1.12 -24.29
N GLU A 139 -14.26 -0.27 -23.88
CA GLU A 139 -14.10 1.18 -23.95
C GLU A 139 -13.47 1.77 -22.68
N PHE A 140 -13.63 1.09 -21.54
CA PHE A 140 -13.30 1.67 -20.24
C PHE A 140 -11.78 1.74 -19.94
N PHE A 141 -10.92 0.95 -20.58
CA PHE A 141 -9.49 0.87 -20.20
C PHE A 141 -8.51 1.38 -21.26
N LYS A 142 -8.98 2.06 -22.31
CA LYS A 142 -8.06 2.66 -23.28
C LYS A 142 -7.22 3.75 -22.60
N LYS A 143 -5.90 3.66 -22.76
CA LYS A 143 -4.86 4.46 -22.07
C LYS A 143 -5.06 6.00 -22.13
N ALA A 144 -5.73 6.50 -23.17
CA ALA A 144 -6.09 7.91 -23.31
C ALA A 144 -7.17 8.36 -22.30
N ASP A 145 -8.01 7.44 -21.84
CA ASP A 145 -9.16 7.72 -20.98
C ASP A 145 -8.78 7.68 -19.49
N LEU A 146 -7.79 6.89 -19.06
CA LEU A 146 -7.39 6.85 -17.64
C LEU A 146 -6.85 8.20 -17.14
N GLU A 147 -6.07 8.91 -17.97
CA GLU A 147 -5.58 10.25 -17.66
C GLU A 147 -6.73 11.28 -17.67
N GLU A 148 -7.61 11.23 -18.68
CA GLU A 148 -8.78 12.10 -18.77
C GLU A 148 -9.76 11.88 -17.62
N ARG A 149 -9.92 10.64 -17.18
CA ARG A 149 -10.71 10.27 -16.00
C ARG A 149 -10.08 10.75 -14.73
N ILE A 150 -8.79 10.56 -14.51
CA ILE A 150 -8.17 11.06 -13.28
C ILE A 150 -8.27 12.58 -13.23
N ARG A 151 -8.10 13.29 -14.36
CA ARG A 151 -8.38 14.74 -14.44
C ARG A 151 -9.84 15.08 -14.17
N PHE A 152 -10.78 14.38 -14.80
CA PHE A 152 -12.22 14.55 -14.57
C PHE A 152 -12.59 14.32 -13.11
N LEU A 153 -11.98 13.31 -12.48
CA LEU A 153 -12.22 12.89 -11.13
C LEU A 153 -11.60 13.87 -10.11
N CYS A 154 -10.44 14.46 -10.42
CA CYS A 154 -9.88 15.59 -9.68
C CYS A 154 -10.77 16.85 -9.80
N ASN A 155 -11.35 17.11 -10.99
CA ASN A 155 -12.21 18.26 -11.25
C ASN A 155 -13.63 18.15 -10.64
N LYS A 156 -14.20 16.94 -10.55
CA LYS A 156 -15.55 16.71 -9.99
C LYS A 156 -15.58 16.47 -8.49
N SER A 157 -14.45 16.08 -7.90
CA SER A 157 -14.39 15.85 -6.46
C SER A 157 -14.69 17.14 -5.70
N LYS A 158 -15.71 17.11 -4.83
CA LYS A 158 -15.89 18.16 -3.80
C LYS A 158 -14.82 18.08 -2.71
N GLU A 159 -13.96 17.06 -2.74
CA GLU A 159 -12.76 17.07 -1.90
C GLU A 159 -11.91 18.27 -2.33
N PRO A 160 -11.42 19.07 -1.38
CA PRO A 160 -10.72 20.28 -1.74
C PRO A 160 -9.45 19.89 -2.51
N ILE A 161 -9.27 20.47 -3.71
CA ILE A 161 -8.05 20.47 -4.54
C ILE A 161 -6.78 20.49 -3.66
N CYS A 162 -6.87 21.18 -2.52
CA CYS A 162 -5.94 21.19 -1.39
C CYS A 162 -5.25 19.86 -1.04
N VAL A 163 -5.87 18.67 -1.18
CA VAL A 163 -5.19 17.40 -0.85
C VAL A 163 -4.12 17.08 -1.90
N TYR A 164 -4.41 17.31 -3.17
CA TYR A 164 -3.52 16.98 -4.29
C TYR A 164 -2.41 18.00 -4.47
N ILE A 165 -2.63 19.26 -4.11
CA ILE A 165 -1.62 20.32 -4.19
C ILE A 165 -0.92 20.60 -2.86
N LYS A 166 -1.20 19.82 -1.80
CA LYS A 166 -0.56 20.02 -0.50
C LYS A 166 0.95 19.81 -0.60
N PRO A 167 1.80 20.75 -0.14
CA PRO A 167 3.25 20.57 -0.17
C PRO A 167 3.73 19.34 0.61
N SER A 168 3.02 18.99 1.69
CA SER A 168 3.35 17.82 2.52
C SER A 168 2.94 16.47 1.94
N ASN A 169 2.07 16.46 0.93
CA ASN A 169 1.61 15.25 0.26
C ASN A 169 2.54 14.91 -0.92
N ASN A 170 3.83 14.72 -0.64
CA ASN A 170 4.86 14.42 -1.64
C ASN A 170 5.05 12.91 -1.87
N LYS A 171 4.13 12.09 -1.36
CA LYS A 171 4.09 10.65 -1.58
C LYS A 171 2.68 10.21 -1.91
N ILE A 172 2.58 9.15 -2.70
CA ILE A 172 1.32 8.53 -3.08
C ILE A 172 1.47 7.02 -3.11
N GLY A 173 0.43 6.31 -2.73
CA GLY A 173 0.29 4.89 -3.02
C GLY A 173 -1.17 4.61 -3.32
N CYS A 174 -1.46 3.85 -4.37
CA CYS A 174 -2.82 3.66 -4.86
C CYS A 174 -3.13 2.19 -5.06
N SER A 175 -4.40 1.86 -5.05
CA SER A 175 -4.93 0.52 -5.29
C SER A 175 -6.10 0.60 -6.26
N PHE A 176 -6.28 -0.49 -7.01
CA PHE A 176 -7.36 -0.63 -7.96
C PHE A 176 -8.04 -1.98 -7.73
N ASN A 177 -9.36 -1.92 -7.51
CA ASN A 177 -10.18 -3.11 -7.32
C ASN A 177 -11.37 -3.08 -8.27
N THR A 178 -11.75 -4.26 -8.71
CA THR A 178 -12.96 -4.51 -9.50
C THR A 178 -13.89 -5.36 -8.67
N ARG A 179 -15.13 -4.92 -8.46
CA ARG A 179 -16.19 -5.72 -7.81
C ARG A 179 -17.25 -6.05 -8.84
N VAL A 180 -17.61 -7.32 -8.94
CA VAL A 180 -18.71 -7.76 -9.80
C VAL A 180 -19.96 -7.93 -8.93
N PHE A 181 -21.05 -7.27 -9.32
CA PHE A 181 -22.36 -7.36 -8.67
C PHE A 181 -23.32 -8.15 -9.53
N ASN A 182 -24.02 -9.09 -8.88
CA ASN A 182 -24.89 -10.08 -9.52
C ASN A 182 -24.08 -10.92 -10.54
N PRO A 183 -24.56 -12.09 -11.00
CA PRO A 183 -23.79 -12.92 -11.94
C PRO A 183 -23.63 -12.22 -13.31
N GLY A 184 -22.68 -11.29 -13.40
CA GLY A 184 -22.13 -10.74 -14.64
C GLY A 184 -22.80 -9.49 -15.25
N TYR A 185 -23.51 -8.63 -14.51
CA TYR A 185 -24.18 -7.45 -15.13
C TYR A 185 -23.65 -6.09 -14.69
N MET A 186 -23.03 -6.00 -13.52
CA MET A 186 -22.54 -4.73 -12.99
C MET A 186 -21.12 -4.88 -12.50
N VAL A 187 -20.22 -4.07 -13.06
CA VAL A 187 -18.83 -4.01 -12.63
C VAL A 187 -18.61 -2.65 -11.98
N GLU A 188 -18.20 -2.66 -10.71
CA GLU A 188 -17.74 -1.49 -9.99
C GLU A 188 -16.23 -1.46 -10.00
N TYR A 189 -15.68 -0.37 -10.52
CA TYR A 189 -14.27 -0.07 -10.42
C TYR A 189 -14.08 0.88 -9.25
N THR A 190 -13.22 0.47 -8.32
CA THR A 190 -12.87 1.29 -7.17
C THR A 190 -11.40 1.62 -7.19
N PHE A 191 -11.16 2.93 -7.29
CA PHE A 191 -9.82 3.49 -7.25
C PHE A 191 -9.63 4.23 -5.93
N LEU A 192 -8.50 3.96 -5.27
CA LEU A 192 -8.21 4.49 -3.96
C LEU A 192 -6.73 4.84 -3.86
N CYS A 193 -6.43 6.12 -3.60
CA CYS A 193 -5.07 6.59 -3.33
C CYS A 193 -4.95 7.10 -1.89
N ALA A 194 -3.84 6.76 -1.26
CA ALA A 194 -3.44 7.22 0.05
C ALA A 194 -2.29 8.25 -0.07
N PHE A 195 -2.38 9.33 0.72
CA PHE A 195 -1.41 10.41 0.79
C PHE A 195 -1.01 10.71 2.24
N PRO A 196 0.27 10.95 2.56
CA PRO A 196 0.68 11.23 3.93
C PRO A 196 0.07 12.56 4.40
N ASP A 197 -0.90 12.53 5.31
CA ASP A 197 -1.63 13.72 5.75
C ASP A 197 -0.95 14.38 6.94
N LYS A 198 -0.22 15.46 6.66
CA LYS A 198 0.25 16.36 7.70
C LYS A 198 -0.77 17.46 7.94
N ARG A 199 -1.73 17.21 8.84
CA ARG A 199 -2.86 18.12 9.14
C ARG A 199 -2.48 19.54 9.55
N ASN A 200 -1.24 19.76 10.02
CA ASN A 200 -0.75 21.09 10.41
C ASN A 200 0.00 21.84 9.29
N THR A 201 -0.02 21.37 8.04
CA THR A 201 0.71 21.99 6.92
C THR A 201 -0.22 22.26 5.74
N THR A 202 -1.29 23.02 5.98
CA THR A 202 -2.20 23.48 4.91
C THR A 202 -1.67 24.69 4.17
N GLN A 203 -0.60 25.33 4.64
CA GLN A 203 -0.08 26.55 4.05
C GLN A 203 0.97 26.22 3.00
N TRP A 204 0.59 26.34 1.73
CA TRP A 204 1.54 26.52 0.63
C TRP A 204 2.05 27.96 0.62
N ASN A 205 3.25 28.17 0.09
CA ASN A 205 3.82 29.48 -0.04
C ASN A 205 3.51 30.07 -1.42
N ASN A 206 2.86 31.23 -1.47
CA ASN A 206 2.71 31.97 -2.71
C ASN A 206 4.05 32.60 -3.13
N GLY A 207 4.32 32.58 -4.44
CA GLY A 207 5.52 33.14 -5.08
C GLY A 207 5.75 32.51 -6.45
N PRO A 208 6.78 32.95 -7.20
CA PRO A 208 7.11 32.31 -8.48
C PRO A 208 7.26 30.78 -8.29
N PRO A 209 6.74 29.95 -9.20
CA PRO A 209 6.79 28.50 -9.06
C PRO A 209 8.20 27.98 -8.77
N ALA A 210 8.29 27.01 -7.85
CA ALA A 210 9.55 26.43 -7.37
C ALA A 210 10.60 27.43 -6.80
N SER A 211 10.25 28.69 -6.52
CA SER A 211 11.21 29.68 -5.97
C SER A 211 11.57 29.50 -4.50
N LYS A 212 10.79 28.71 -3.75
CA LYS A 212 10.98 28.45 -2.31
C LYS A 212 11.07 26.96 -2.02
N CYS A 213 11.82 26.25 -2.85
CA CYS A 213 12.03 24.83 -2.69
C CYS A 213 12.59 24.46 -1.30
N PRO A 214 12.01 23.47 -0.60
CA PRO A 214 12.42 23.13 0.74
C PRO A 214 13.80 22.46 0.74
N PRO A 215 14.54 22.46 1.86
CA PRO A 215 15.89 21.90 1.92
C PRO A 215 16.00 20.42 1.52
N ARG A 216 14.91 19.64 1.67
CA ARG A 216 14.83 18.23 1.26
C ARG A 216 14.75 18.03 -0.27
N ALA A 217 14.44 19.09 -1.00
CA ALA A 217 14.17 19.10 -2.44
C ALA A 217 14.59 20.46 -3.02
N PRO A 218 15.88 20.85 -2.92
CA PRO A 218 16.32 22.26 -3.01
C PRO A 218 16.29 22.86 -4.42
N GLN A 219 16.03 22.06 -5.45
CA GLN A 219 16.11 22.48 -6.85
C GLN A 219 14.77 22.25 -7.55
N PRO A 220 14.40 23.11 -8.52
CA PRO A 220 13.29 22.83 -9.42
C PRO A 220 13.51 21.53 -10.20
N ASN A 221 12.43 20.83 -10.52
CA ASN A 221 12.49 19.60 -11.30
C ASN A 221 12.61 19.90 -12.80
N ASN A 222 13.42 19.12 -13.53
CA ASN A 222 13.63 19.32 -14.97
C ASN A 222 12.39 18.97 -15.83
N ASN A 223 11.62 17.96 -15.43
CA ASN A 223 10.42 17.50 -16.15
C ASN A 223 9.16 18.27 -15.70
N TYR A 224 9.16 18.76 -14.47
CA TYR A 224 8.08 19.51 -13.84
C TYR A 224 8.61 20.85 -13.29
N PRO A 225 8.86 21.85 -14.15
CA PRO A 225 9.60 23.05 -13.78
C PRO A 225 8.97 23.89 -12.66
N ASN A 226 7.67 23.72 -12.40
CA ASN A 226 6.97 24.42 -11.32
C ASN A 226 7.06 23.69 -9.97
N LEU A 227 7.68 22.50 -9.93
CA LEU A 227 7.79 21.64 -8.76
C LEU A 227 9.23 21.52 -8.26
N CYS A 228 9.37 21.17 -6.98
CA CYS A 228 10.64 21.01 -6.30
C CYS A 228 11.06 19.54 -6.18
N GLY A 229 12.36 19.28 -6.37
CA GLY A 229 13.01 18.01 -6.12
C GLY A 229 12.99 17.03 -7.29
N GLU A 230 13.76 15.96 -7.16
CA GLU A 230 13.88 14.92 -8.18
C GLU A 230 12.80 13.84 -8.05
N ILE A 231 12.39 13.29 -9.20
CA ILE A 231 11.52 12.10 -9.26
C ILE A 231 12.41 10.89 -8.98
N LEU A 232 12.07 10.12 -7.95
CA LEU A 232 12.72 8.86 -7.70
C LEU A 232 12.11 7.76 -8.59
N PRO A 233 12.90 6.77 -9.03
CA PRO A 233 12.36 5.62 -9.75
C PRO A 233 11.24 4.94 -8.97
N VAL A 234 10.15 4.59 -9.64
CA VAL A 234 9.07 3.84 -9.00
C VAL A 234 9.55 2.43 -8.60
N PRO A 235 9.16 1.91 -7.42
CA PRO A 235 9.58 0.60 -6.97
C PRO A 235 9.08 -0.52 -7.91
N ARG A 236 10.01 -1.40 -8.32
CA ARG A 236 9.69 -2.56 -9.17
C ARG A 236 9.12 -3.75 -8.40
N LYS A 237 9.57 -3.93 -7.16
CA LYS A 237 9.09 -5.02 -6.30
C LYS A 237 7.67 -4.70 -5.84
N LEU A 238 6.81 -5.71 -5.84
CA LEU A 238 5.53 -5.64 -5.13
C LEU A 238 5.79 -5.39 -3.65
N SER A 239 4.82 -4.78 -2.95
CA SER A 239 4.92 -4.65 -1.50
C SER A 239 5.01 -6.07 -0.93
N GLY A 240 6.13 -6.40 -0.26
CA GLY A 240 6.44 -7.77 0.20
C GLY A 240 5.49 -8.31 1.28
N ALA A 241 4.48 -7.53 1.65
CA ALA A 241 3.39 -7.89 2.54
C ALA A 241 2.08 -7.88 1.73
N ALA A 242 1.66 -9.05 1.28
CA ALA A 242 0.27 -9.36 0.94
C ALA A 242 -0.46 -8.41 -0.05
N ILE A 243 -0.03 -8.39 -1.31
CA ILE A 243 -1.01 -8.26 -2.40
C ILE A 243 -1.53 -9.67 -2.63
N TRP A 244 -2.76 -9.97 -2.20
CA TRP A 244 -3.43 -11.15 -2.72
C TRP A 244 -3.75 -10.82 -4.17
N VAL A 245 -2.95 -11.33 -5.10
CA VAL A 245 -3.39 -11.34 -6.49
C VAL A 245 -4.53 -12.35 -6.49
N GLY A 246 -5.75 -11.89 -6.78
CA GLY A 246 -6.87 -12.79 -6.99
C GLY A 246 -6.58 -13.75 -8.15
N PRO A 247 -7.43 -14.75 -8.38
CA PRO A 247 -7.37 -15.53 -9.61
C PRO A 247 -7.36 -14.56 -10.81
N SER A 248 -6.60 -14.92 -11.84
CA SER A 248 -6.52 -14.13 -13.09
C SER A 248 -7.91 -13.91 -13.70
N ASP A 249 -8.08 -12.89 -14.55
CA ASP A 249 -9.35 -12.66 -15.26
C ASP A 249 -9.81 -13.91 -16.03
N GLU A 250 -8.86 -14.70 -16.54
CA GLU A 250 -9.10 -15.99 -17.21
C GLU A 250 -9.63 -17.06 -16.24
N GLU A 251 -9.04 -17.19 -15.05
CA GLU A 251 -9.55 -18.08 -14.00
C GLU A 251 -10.93 -17.63 -13.50
N TYR A 252 -11.21 -16.33 -13.47
CA TYR A 252 -12.51 -15.80 -13.08
C TYR A 252 -13.59 -16.06 -14.14
N LEU A 253 -13.27 -15.90 -15.42
CA LEU A 253 -14.18 -16.27 -16.51
C LEU A 253 -14.50 -17.77 -16.49
N ALA A 254 -13.56 -18.62 -16.05
CA ALA A 254 -13.84 -20.04 -15.85
C ALA A 254 -14.84 -20.31 -14.71
N TYR A 255 -14.98 -19.41 -13.72
CA TYR A 255 -16.05 -19.49 -12.71
C TYR A 255 -17.41 -19.00 -13.24
N LYS A 256 -17.42 -18.21 -14.31
CA LYS A 256 -18.65 -17.70 -14.95
C LYS A 256 -19.43 -18.78 -15.69
N ASP A 257 -18.76 -19.88 -16.06
CA ASP A 257 -19.38 -21.06 -16.70
C ASP A 257 -19.95 -22.07 -15.67
N VAL A 258 -19.89 -21.77 -14.37
CA VAL A 258 -20.56 -22.60 -13.35
C VAL A 258 -22.07 -22.32 -13.41
N PRO A 259 -22.92 -23.34 -13.64
CA PRO A 259 -24.37 -23.18 -13.72
C PRO A 259 -24.93 -22.50 -12.45
N ASP A 260 -25.85 -21.55 -12.63
CA ASP A 260 -26.49 -20.79 -11.55
C ASP A 260 -27.14 -21.71 -10.48
N ASP A 261 -27.53 -22.92 -10.88
CA ASP A 261 -28.13 -23.98 -10.07
C ASP A 261 -27.17 -24.66 -9.07
N LEU A 262 -25.89 -24.29 -9.04
CA LEU A 262 -24.91 -24.74 -8.05
C LEU A 262 -24.65 -23.75 -6.90
N TYR A 263 -25.26 -22.55 -6.95
CA TYR A 263 -25.21 -21.64 -5.80
C TYR A 263 -26.18 -22.13 -4.72
N VAL A 264 -25.64 -22.91 -3.77
CA VAL A 264 -26.30 -23.17 -2.50
C VAL A 264 -26.40 -21.82 -1.77
N GLU A 265 -27.61 -21.27 -1.67
CA GLU A 265 -27.91 -20.18 -0.74
C GLU A 265 -27.51 -20.66 0.66
N ASN A 266 -26.31 -20.27 1.10
CA ASN A 266 -25.97 -20.38 2.50
C ASN A 266 -26.78 -19.30 3.20
N GLU A 267 -27.93 -19.69 3.78
CA GLU A 267 -28.68 -18.86 4.70
C GLU A 267 -27.69 -18.24 5.69
N GLU A 268 -27.62 -16.90 5.72
CA GLU A 268 -26.79 -16.17 6.66
C GLU A 268 -27.14 -16.64 8.08
N PRO A 269 -26.16 -17.04 8.92
CA PRO A 269 -26.47 -17.38 10.29
C PRO A 269 -27.00 -16.13 10.99
N GLU A 270 -28.25 -16.18 11.45
CA GLU A 270 -28.86 -15.14 12.28
C GLU A 270 -27.94 -14.83 13.48
N HIS A 271 -27.21 -13.72 13.39
CA HIS A 271 -26.41 -13.23 14.50
C HIS A 271 -27.33 -12.60 15.55
N ASN A 272 -27.83 -13.45 16.46
CA ASN A 272 -28.45 -13.02 17.70
C ASN A 272 -27.38 -12.35 18.59
N PHE A 273 -27.42 -11.02 18.64
CA PHE A 273 -26.55 -10.19 19.48
C PHE A 273 -27.00 -10.25 20.95
N ASN A 274 -26.59 -11.29 21.67
CA ASN A 274 -26.76 -11.35 23.13
C ASN A 274 -25.51 -10.83 23.84
N ASN A 275 -25.62 -9.61 24.36
CA ASN A 275 -24.70 -9.03 25.33
C ASN A 275 -24.56 -9.95 26.55
N SER A 276 -23.37 -10.52 26.73
CA SER A 276 -22.99 -11.16 27.99
C SER A 276 -21.53 -10.85 28.34
N ASN A 277 -21.37 -10.09 29.42
CA ASN A 277 -20.13 -9.91 30.16
C ASN A 277 -19.65 -11.26 30.72
N THR A 278 -18.41 -11.68 30.46
CA THR A 278 -17.57 -12.37 31.47
C THR A 278 -16.10 -12.55 31.01
N THR A 279 -15.22 -11.93 31.80
CA THR A 279 -14.03 -12.48 32.49
C THR A 279 -13.15 -13.57 31.83
N THR A 280 -11.91 -13.16 31.54
CA THR A 280 -10.61 -13.84 31.71
C THR A 280 -10.49 -15.36 31.55
N GLN A 281 -9.75 -15.80 30.53
CA GLN A 281 -8.87 -16.99 30.63
C GLN A 281 -7.54 -16.77 29.89
N ASN A 282 -6.46 -17.06 30.63
CA ASN A 282 -5.09 -17.18 30.17
C ASN A 282 -4.96 -18.31 29.14
N THR A 283 -4.26 -18.06 28.03
CA THR A 283 -3.55 -19.13 27.30
C THR A 283 -2.19 -18.63 26.82
N THR A 284 -1.16 -19.12 27.50
CA THR A 284 0.21 -19.18 27.03
C THR A 284 0.37 -20.41 26.14
N SER A 285 0.72 -20.24 24.87
CA SER A 285 1.56 -21.17 24.08
C SER A 285 1.52 -20.84 22.60
N ALA A 286 2.62 -20.29 22.07
CA ALA A 286 3.15 -20.55 20.72
C ALA A 286 4.27 -19.56 20.37
N SER A 287 5.46 -19.72 20.96
CA SER A 287 6.68 -19.01 20.52
C SER A 287 7.97 -19.83 20.61
N ALA A 288 7.90 -21.13 20.95
CA ALA A 288 9.08 -21.98 21.10
C ALA A 288 9.71 -22.43 19.76
N SER A 289 8.95 -22.41 18.65
CA SER A 289 9.42 -22.94 17.35
C SER A 289 10.42 -22.03 16.63
N LEU A 290 10.28 -20.70 16.75
CA LEU A 290 11.17 -19.75 16.08
C LEU A 290 12.52 -19.60 16.80
N CYS A 291 12.52 -19.74 18.13
CA CYS A 291 13.71 -19.67 18.96
C CYS A 291 14.63 -20.89 18.74
N LEU A 292 14.05 -22.09 18.58
CA LEU A 292 14.82 -23.32 18.34
C LEU A 292 15.56 -23.30 17.00
N LYS A 293 14.95 -22.72 15.94
CA LYS A 293 15.61 -22.58 14.62
C LYS A 293 16.77 -21.59 14.64
N HIS A 294 16.64 -20.48 15.37
CA HIS A 294 17.73 -19.50 15.52
C HIS A 294 18.89 -20.04 16.37
N CYS A 295 18.60 -20.79 17.44
CA CYS A 295 19.63 -21.43 18.25
C CYS A 295 20.42 -22.51 17.48
N LEU A 296 19.74 -23.31 16.64
CA LEU A 296 20.42 -24.31 15.80
C LEU A 296 21.32 -23.67 14.73
N PHE A 297 20.91 -22.53 14.16
CA PHE A 297 21.71 -21.83 13.15
C PHE A 297 22.97 -21.18 13.77
N LEU A 298 22.83 -20.54 14.94
CA LEU A 298 23.97 -19.98 15.68
C LEU A 298 24.92 -21.07 16.19
N GLY A 299 24.39 -22.21 16.63
CA GLY A 299 25.19 -23.38 17.02
C GLY A 299 26.01 -23.95 15.86
N ALA A 300 25.43 -24.06 14.67
CA ALA A 300 26.15 -24.52 13.47
C ALA A 300 27.24 -23.54 13.03
N MET A 301 26.98 -22.23 13.10
CA MET A 301 27.99 -21.19 12.78
C MET A 301 29.16 -21.18 13.76
N LEU A 302 28.90 -21.36 15.06
CA LEU A 302 29.96 -21.49 16.06
C LEU A 302 30.78 -22.78 15.86
N LEU A 303 30.15 -23.89 15.48
CA LEU A 303 30.84 -25.14 15.18
C LEU A 303 31.81 -25.00 13.99
N ILE A 304 31.41 -24.25 12.95
CA ILE A 304 32.25 -23.98 11.78
C ILE A 304 33.43 -23.07 12.13
N MET A 305 33.26 -22.12 13.06
CA MET A 305 34.33 -21.23 13.50
C MET A 305 35.38 -21.91 14.40
N TYR A 306 35.02 -23.01 15.09
CA TYR A 306 35.93 -23.74 15.99
C TYR A 306 36.61 -24.96 15.35
N LEU A 307 36.23 -25.36 14.14
CA LEU A 307 36.88 -26.47 13.45
C LEU A 307 38.20 -26.03 12.81
N PRO A 308 39.33 -26.67 13.13
CA PRO A 308 40.61 -26.35 12.52
C PRO A 308 40.56 -26.63 11.00
N PRO A 309 41.16 -25.77 10.16
CA PRO A 309 40.97 -25.79 8.70
C PRO A 309 41.38 -27.10 8.02
N LYS A 310 42.15 -27.97 8.70
CA LYS A 310 42.56 -29.29 8.19
C LYS A 310 41.42 -30.32 8.15
N ASN A 311 40.31 -30.11 8.88
CA ASN A 311 39.20 -31.06 8.94
C ASN A 311 38.01 -30.72 8.04
N LEU A 312 37.91 -29.49 7.51
CA LEU A 312 36.81 -29.10 6.63
C LEU A 312 36.85 -29.81 5.27
N PHE A 313 38.03 -30.16 4.77
CA PHE A 313 38.19 -30.82 3.46
C PHE A 313 37.75 -32.29 3.43
N ARG A 314 37.63 -32.97 4.57
CA ARG A 314 37.19 -34.37 4.61
C ARG A 314 35.67 -34.55 4.55
N TYR A 315 34.88 -33.52 4.87
CA TYR A 315 33.42 -33.61 4.90
C TYR A 315 32.73 -33.28 3.57
N PHE A 316 33.45 -32.66 2.61
CA PHE A 316 32.88 -32.27 1.30
C PHE A 316 33.15 -33.27 0.17
N THR A 317 33.80 -34.41 0.42
CA THR A 317 34.05 -35.45 -0.59
C THR A 317 33.19 -36.71 -0.43
N LEU A 318 32.20 -36.68 0.45
CA LEU A 318 31.20 -37.74 0.63
C LEU A 318 29.80 -37.09 0.69
N GLY A 319 29.34 -36.63 -0.48
CA GLY A 319 28.04 -36.01 -0.70
C GLY A 319 27.89 -35.73 -2.18
#